data_AF-A0A969Z533-F1
#
_entry.id   AF-A0A969Z533-F1
#
_cell.length_a   1.000
_cell.length_b   1.000
_cell.length_c   1.000
_cell.angle_alpha   90.00
_cell.angle_beta   90.00
_cell.angle_gamma   90.00
#
_symmetry.space_group_name_H-M   'P 1'
#
loop_
_entity.id
_entity.type
_entity.pdbx_description
1 polymer ?
#
loop_
_entity_poly.entity_id
_entity_poly.type
_entity_poly.pdbx_seq_one_letter_code
_entity_poly.pdbx_strand_id
1 'polypeptide(L)'
;MKGESHYTTALDAYPVLKDWVSQYRAVNAVQPKYYIRTFGCQQNEADSEIMAGILEDAGFLPTDSYATGDLILINTCSVRANAEDRFFGHLGSLKQFAGEKGRRIIGTCGCMMTQDIHRSRIEQSFRFVDFIMRPDQISSLLSLIEDGLIHKSIYYTEDRSTKFHENLPISRQRKYRALVSIMYGCNNYCSYCIVPYTRGRERSRKTKDILQEIMHVAAEGIPEVLLLGQNVNAWGKDFADQKQQNFAWLLSKVSEIKSIRRIRFMTSHPKDLSDQLIETIGRIEQIEPHVHLPLQSGSNRILTKMNRQYSREQYLEIVNKLREARPGLSISTDIIVGFPGEELADFIDTIDVMDRVRFDSAFTFIYSPRIGTPASEWYNPIDREVIQERFEHLVELQNEHSLTANMKLIGHNVEVLCEGRSSGDKTILSGRTADNRLVNFIPQDKNRTDASSNIIPATDREGEFIPVHITAAKTFTLLGEEICP
;
A
#
# COMPACT_ATOMS: atom_id res chain seq x y z
N MET A 1 -15.88 -4.73 -26.84
CA MET A 1 -15.54 -4.41 -28.26
C MET A 1 -14.30 -3.53 -28.26
N LYS A 2 -13.46 -3.59 -29.29
CA LYS A 2 -12.28 -2.73 -29.42
C LYS A 2 -12.72 -1.35 -29.93
N GLY A 3 -12.45 -0.29 -29.17
CA GLY A 3 -12.73 1.09 -29.57
C GLY A 3 -11.43 1.91 -29.63
N GLU A 4 -11.32 2.79 -30.62
CA GLU A 4 -10.25 3.80 -30.69
C GLU A 4 -10.53 4.89 -29.65
N SER A 5 -9.50 5.30 -28.89
CA SER A 5 -9.67 6.31 -27.85
C SER A 5 -9.64 7.74 -28.41
N HIS A 6 -10.69 8.51 -28.16
CA HIS A 6 -10.78 9.94 -28.46
C HIS A 6 -10.79 10.75 -27.16
N TYR A 7 -9.74 10.75 -26.34
CA TYR A 7 -9.78 11.55 -25.10
C TYR A 7 -8.50 12.35 -24.80
N THR A 8 -8.68 13.67 -24.79
CA THR A 8 -7.74 14.70 -24.34
C THR A 8 -8.04 14.97 -22.86
N THR A 9 -7.24 14.43 -21.94
CA THR A 9 -7.27 14.71 -20.47
C THR A 9 -8.57 14.39 -19.70
N ALA A 10 -8.43 14.04 -18.41
CA ALA A 10 -9.55 13.69 -17.52
C ALA A 10 -10.61 14.80 -17.34
N LEU A 11 -10.29 16.04 -17.78
CA LEU A 11 -11.13 17.20 -17.59
C LEU A 11 -12.10 17.49 -18.75
N ASP A 12 -12.03 16.78 -19.88
CA ASP A 12 -12.91 17.03 -21.04
C ASP A 12 -14.09 16.04 -21.16
N ALA A 13 -14.24 15.09 -20.21
CA ALA A 13 -15.28 14.05 -20.22
C ALA A 13 -16.48 14.31 -19.27
N TYR A 14 -16.74 15.57 -18.89
CA TYR A 14 -17.74 15.87 -17.85
C TYR A 14 -19.22 15.89 -18.25
N PRO A 15 -19.64 16.34 -19.45
CA PRO A 15 -21.05 16.64 -19.67
C PRO A 15 -21.96 15.43 -19.51
N VAL A 16 -21.61 14.30 -20.13
CA VAL A 16 -22.51 13.13 -20.20
C VAL A 16 -22.71 12.49 -18.82
N LEU A 17 -21.65 12.35 -18.02
CA LEU A 17 -21.78 11.77 -16.68
C LEU A 17 -22.47 12.74 -15.70
N LYS A 18 -22.18 14.04 -15.75
CA LYS A 18 -22.89 15.03 -14.93
C LYS A 18 -24.37 15.11 -15.32
N ASP A 19 -24.69 14.98 -16.60
CA ASP A 19 -26.06 14.87 -17.09
C ASP A 19 -26.72 13.58 -16.59
N TRP A 20 -26.01 12.45 -16.63
CA TRP A 20 -26.52 11.18 -16.08
C TRP A 20 -26.80 11.27 -14.58
N VAL A 21 -25.88 11.84 -13.79
CA VAL A 21 -26.07 12.07 -12.33
C VAL A 21 -27.27 12.99 -12.09
N SER A 22 -27.43 14.03 -12.90
CA SER A 22 -28.56 14.96 -12.81
C SER A 22 -29.89 14.28 -13.16
N GLN A 23 -29.93 13.47 -14.21
CA GLN A 23 -31.10 12.68 -14.60
C GLN A 23 -31.43 11.61 -13.54
N TYR A 24 -30.43 10.91 -13.03
CA TYR A 24 -30.59 9.95 -11.94
C TYR A 24 -31.24 10.62 -10.73
N ARG A 25 -30.76 11.80 -10.35
CA ARG A 25 -31.32 12.60 -9.26
C ARG A 25 -32.75 13.04 -9.54
N ALA A 26 -33.07 13.44 -10.77
CA ALA A 26 -34.42 13.84 -11.16
C ALA A 26 -35.42 12.68 -11.08
N VAL A 27 -35.01 11.47 -11.44
CA VAL A 27 -35.86 10.27 -11.44
C VAL A 27 -36.01 9.67 -10.04
N ASN A 28 -34.93 9.60 -9.27
CA ASN A 28 -34.89 8.86 -8.00
C ASN A 28 -34.99 9.76 -6.75
N ALA A 29 -34.96 11.08 -6.91
CA ALA A 29 -34.93 12.08 -5.84
C ALA A 29 -33.74 11.92 -4.84
N VAL A 30 -32.72 11.15 -5.20
CA VAL A 30 -31.50 10.90 -4.41
C VAL A 30 -30.25 10.97 -5.31
N GLN A 31 -29.08 11.24 -4.73
CA GLN A 31 -27.81 11.17 -5.45
C GLN A 31 -27.36 9.71 -5.63
N PRO A 32 -26.75 9.37 -6.78
CA PRO A 32 -26.21 8.04 -6.99
C PRO A 32 -25.03 7.79 -6.05
N LYS A 33 -24.90 6.56 -5.57
CA LYS A 33 -23.89 6.16 -4.61
C LYS A 33 -22.82 5.27 -5.24
N TYR A 34 -21.58 5.37 -4.77
CA TYR A 34 -20.50 4.49 -5.18
C TYR A 34 -19.92 3.68 -4.02
N TYR A 35 -19.52 2.45 -4.31
CA TYR A 35 -18.83 1.55 -3.39
C TYR A 35 -17.51 1.09 -4.03
N ILE A 36 -16.39 1.32 -3.35
CA ILE A 36 -15.09 0.81 -3.79
C ILE A 36 -14.62 -0.26 -2.81
N ARG A 37 -14.40 -1.48 -3.32
CA ARG A 37 -13.73 -2.54 -2.57
C ARG A 37 -12.31 -2.70 -3.05
N THR A 38 -11.36 -2.41 -2.17
CA THR A 38 -9.94 -2.52 -2.47
C THR A 38 -9.36 -3.81 -1.90
N PHE A 39 -8.72 -4.59 -2.75
CA PHE A 39 -7.91 -5.75 -2.41
C PHE A 39 -6.48 -5.47 -2.85
N GLY A 40 -5.52 -5.51 -1.93
CA GLY A 40 -4.12 -5.37 -2.33
C GLY A 40 -3.21 -4.70 -1.33
N CYS A 41 -2.41 -3.78 -1.87
CA CYS A 41 -1.43 -2.99 -1.15
C CYS A 41 -1.84 -1.51 -1.07
N GLN A 42 -1.02 -0.73 -0.39
CA GLN A 42 -1.18 0.71 -0.19
C GLN A 42 -1.26 1.47 -1.52
N GLN A 43 -0.64 0.98 -2.59
CA GLN A 43 -0.79 1.57 -3.92
C GLN A 43 -2.22 1.41 -4.45
N ASN A 44 -2.86 0.26 -4.23
CA ASN A 44 -4.27 0.08 -4.59
C ASN A 44 -5.18 0.96 -3.71
N GLU A 45 -4.84 1.16 -2.44
CA GLU A 45 -5.56 2.12 -1.57
C GLU A 45 -5.46 3.54 -2.14
N ALA A 46 -4.27 4.03 -2.47
CA ALA A 46 -4.07 5.34 -3.09
C ALA A 46 -4.82 5.49 -4.42
N ASP A 47 -4.75 4.47 -5.29
CA ASP A 47 -5.53 4.43 -6.53
C ASP A 47 -7.05 4.54 -6.25
N SER A 48 -7.53 3.99 -5.13
CA SER A 48 -8.94 4.06 -4.71
C SER A 48 -9.33 5.43 -4.18
N GLU A 49 -8.43 6.12 -3.47
CA GLU A 49 -8.65 7.51 -3.02
C GLU A 49 -8.82 8.46 -4.22
N ILE A 50 -8.04 8.25 -5.29
CA ILE A 50 -8.16 9.00 -6.54
C ILE A 50 -9.49 8.68 -7.24
N MET A 51 -9.85 7.40 -7.38
CA MET A 51 -11.14 7.02 -7.97
C MET A 51 -12.32 7.61 -7.19
N ALA A 52 -12.27 7.57 -5.85
CA ALA A 52 -13.28 8.17 -4.99
C ALA A 52 -13.39 9.69 -5.22
N GLY A 53 -12.26 10.41 -5.24
CA GLY A 53 -12.25 11.85 -5.49
C GLY A 53 -12.85 12.22 -6.85
N ILE A 54 -12.51 11.49 -7.91
CA ILE A 54 -13.08 11.69 -9.25
C ILE A 54 -14.61 11.49 -9.24
N LEU A 55 -15.11 10.48 -8.52
CA LEU A 55 -16.54 10.20 -8.43
C LEU A 55 -17.30 11.24 -7.60
N GLU A 56 -16.72 11.70 -6.49
CA GLU A 56 -17.29 12.76 -5.67
C GLU A 56 -17.38 14.08 -6.43
N ASP A 57 -16.32 14.46 -7.18
CA ASP A 57 -16.33 15.65 -8.06
C ASP A 57 -17.37 15.54 -9.20
N ALA A 58 -17.65 14.31 -9.66
CA ALA A 58 -18.72 14.03 -10.61
C ALA A 58 -20.13 14.04 -9.97
N GLY A 59 -20.24 14.09 -8.64
CA GLY A 59 -21.50 14.22 -7.90
C GLY A 59 -22.07 12.92 -7.31
N PHE A 60 -21.28 11.85 -7.24
CA PHE A 60 -21.65 10.63 -6.51
C PHE A 60 -21.41 10.78 -5.00
N LEU A 61 -22.13 9.99 -4.20
CA LEU A 61 -21.89 9.88 -2.75
C LEU A 61 -21.25 8.53 -2.37
N PRO A 62 -20.35 8.47 -1.39
CA PRO A 62 -19.83 7.19 -0.90
C PRO A 62 -20.91 6.36 -0.19
N THR A 63 -20.74 5.04 -0.20
CA THR A 63 -21.51 4.09 0.62
C THR A 63 -20.61 2.97 1.12
N ASP A 64 -20.91 2.42 2.30
CA ASP A 64 -20.17 1.29 2.90
C ASP A 64 -20.71 -0.09 2.50
N SER A 65 -21.81 -0.12 1.74
CA SER A 65 -22.48 -1.34 1.33
C SER A 65 -22.63 -1.42 -0.19
N TYR A 66 -22.30 -2.60 -0.73
CA TYR A 66 -22.57 -2.95 -2.13
C TYR A 66 -24.08 -2.94 -2.43
N ALA A 67 -24.94 -3.20 -1.44
CA ALA A 67 -26.39 -3.30 -1.65
C ALA A 67 -27.01 -1.94 -2.02
N THR A 68 -26.43 -0.85 -1.52
CA THR A 68 -26.91 0.52 -1.71
C THR A 68 -26.07 1.33 -2.71
N GLY A 69 -25.07 0.71 -3.36
CA GLY A 69 -24.23 1.36 -4.36
C GLY A 69 -24.84 1.26 -5.76
N ASP A 70 -24.89 2.36 -6.49
CA ASP A 70 -25.26 2.43 -7.90
C ASP A 70 -24.07 2.17 -8.83
N LEU A 71 -22.86 2.49 -8.36
CA LEU A 71 -21.58 2.14 -8.97
C LEU A 71 -20.76 1.30 -8.01
N ILE A 72 -20.33 0.11 -8.44
CA ILE A 72 -19.47 -0.78 -7.66
C ILE A 72 -18.13 -0.92 -8.38
N LEU A 73 -17.03 -0.54 -7.70
CA LEU A 73 -15.67 -0.74 -8.19
C LEU A 73 -14.96 -1.78 -7.33
N ILE A 74 -14.41 -2.82 -7.95
CA ILE A 74 -13.55 -3.79 -7.28
C ILE A 74 -12.11 -3.57 -7.73
N ASN A 75 -11.30 -2.91 -6.89
CA ASN A 75 -9.88 -2.63 -7.17
C ASN A 75 -8.99 -3.75 -6.63
N THR A 76 -8.17 -4.34 -7.49
CA THR A 76 -7.48 -5.61 -7.23
C THR A 76 -5.97 -5.52 -7.38
N CYS A 77 -5.27 -6.45 -6.75
CA CYS A 77 -3.82 -6.59 -6.77
C CYS A 77 -3.41 -7.94 -7.35
N SER A 78 -2.35 -7.96 -8.15
CA SER A 78 -1.79 -9.17 -8.77
C SER A 78 -0.64 -9.79 -7.95
N VAL A 79 -0.26 -9.18 -6.82
CA VAL A 79 0.98 -9.51 -6.11
C VAL A 79 0.75 -10.43 -4.91
N ARG A 80 -0.40 -10.34 -4.24
CA ARG A 80 -0.68 -11.12 -3.02
C ARG A 80 -1.27 -12.49 -3.33
N ALA A 81 -0.82 -13.53 -2.62
CA ALA A 81 -1.42 -14.87 -2.73
C ALA A 81 -2.88 -14.82 -2.30
N ASN A 82 -3.75 -15.66 -2.90
CA ASN A 82 -5.20 -15.71 -2.66
C ASN A 82 -5.98 -14.42 -3.01
N ALA A 83 -5.33 -13.39 -3.55
CA ALA A 83 -6.04 -12.18 -4.00
C ALA A 83 -6.99 -12.49 -5.16
N GLU A 84 -6.60 -13.42 -6.04
CA GLU A 84 -7.38 -13.83 -7.20
C GLU A 84 -8.66 -14.57 -6.80
N ASP A 85 -8.57 -15.58 -5.94
CA ASP A 85 -9.74 -16.34 -5.47
C ASP A 85 -10.70 -15.46 -4.68
N ARG A 86 -10.18 -14.59 -3.81
CA ARG A 86 -11.00 -13.60 -3.10
C ARG A 86 -11.70 -12.67 -4.08
N PHE A 87 -10.97 -12.14 -5.08
CA PHE A 87 -11.56 -11.29 -6.10
C PHE A 87 -12.70 -11.97 -6.84
N PHE A 88 -12.48 -13.18 -7.39
CA PHE A 88 -13.52 -13.87 -8.16
C PHE A 88 -14.70 -14.32 -7.29
N GLY A 89 -14.45 -14.70 -6.03
CA GLY A 89 -15.51 -15.00 -5.07
C GLY A 89 -16.39 -13.78 -4.78
N HIS A 90 -15.77 -12.62 -4.51
CA HIS A 90 -16.48 -11.35 -4.31
C HIS A 90 -17.18 -10.86 -5.57
N LEU A 91 -16.55 -10.99 -6.74
CA LEU A 91 -17.17 -10.62 -8.00
C LEU A 91 -18.41 -11.48 -8.27
N GLY A 92 -18.33 -12.79 -8.01
CA GLY A 92 -19.44 -13.72 -8.16
C GLY A 92 -20.65 -13.38 -7.28
N SER A 93 -20.43 -12.90 -6.06
CA SER A 93 -21.53 -12.50 -5.17
C SER A 93 -22.27 -11.26 -5.66
N LEU A 94 -21.68 -10.46 -6.56
CA LEU A 94 -22.35 -9.31 -7.16
C LEU A 94 -23.39 -9.68 -8.22
N LYS A 95 -23.42 -10.93 -8.70
CA LYS A 95 -24.38 -11.39 -9.71
C LYS A 95 -25.83 -11.17 -9.27
N GLN A 96 -26.14 -11.31 -7.98
CA GLN A 96 -27.49 -11.11 -7.45
C GLN A 96 -27.97 -9.66 -7.59
N PHE A 97 -27.04 -8.71 -7.67
CA PHE A 97 -27.32 -7.28 -7.83
C PHE A 97 -27.33 -6.83 -9.29
N ALA A 98 -26.98 -7.73 -10.22
CA ALA A 98 -27.03 -7.45 -11.64
C ALA A 98 -28.47 -7.61 -12.15
N GLY A 99 -29.17 -6.50 -12.36
CA GLY A 99 -30.51 -6.48 -12.98
C GLY A 99 -31.66 -6.03 -12.08
N GLU A 100 -31.41 -5.55 -10.86
CA GLU A 100 -32.42 -4.86 -10.04
C GLU A 100 -32.81 -3.48 -10.64
N LYS A 101 -33.96 -2.92 -10.24
CA LYS A 101 -34.52 -1.68 -10.82
C LYS A 101 -33.53 -0.51 -10.73
N GLY A 102 -33.16 0.06 -11.87
CA GLY A 102 -32.12 1.09 -12.01
C GLY A 102 -30.77 0.42 -12.29
N ARG A 103 -30.22 0.58 -13.51
CA ARG A 103 -29.02 -0.15 -13.94
C ARG A 103 -27.82 0.22 -13.06
N ARG A 104 -27.46 -0.68 -12.14
CA ARG A 104 -26.21 -0.65 -11.37
C ARG A 104 -25.02 -0.92 -12.30
N ILE A 105 -23.95 -0.16 -12.13
CA ILE A 105 -22.72 -0.28 -12.92
C ILE A 105 -21.68 -1.03 -12.08
N ILE A 106 -21.02 -2.03 -12.66
CA ILE A 106 -19.98 -2.83 -12.00
C ILE A 106 -18.68 -2.73 -12.81
N GLY A 107 -17.65 -2.17 -12.19
CA GLY A 107 -16.29 -2.06 -12.74
C GLY A 107 -15.29 -2.92 -11.97
N THR A 108 -14.39 -3.58 -12.70
CA THR A 108 -13.23 -4.27 -12.10
C THR A 108 -11.95 -3.52 -12.45
N CYS A 109 -11.14 -3.21 -11.44
CA CYS A 109 -10.00 -2.30 -11.55
C CYS A 109 -8.72 -2.93 -11.00
N GLY A 110 -7.56 -2.33 -11.31
CA GLY A 110 -6.29 -2.62 -10.64
C GLY A 110 -5.38 -3.61 -11.38
N CYS A 111 -4.30 -4.05 -10.75
CA CYS A 111 -3.18 -4.71 -11.43
C CYS A 111 -3.54 -6.06 -12.07
N MET A 112 -4.51 -6.79 -11.52
CA MET A 112 -4.98 -8.05 -12.12
C MET A 112 -5.61 -7.82 -13.50
N MET A 113 -6.23 -6.64 -13.71
CA MET A 113 -6.89 -6.30 -14.97
C MET A 113 -5.90 -6.09 -16.11
N THR A 114 -4.60 -6.01 -15.83
CA THR A 114 -3.55 -5.97 -16.84
C THR A 114 -3.24 -7.34 -17.44
N GLN A 115 -3.67 -8.45 -16.82
CA GLN A 115 -3.39 -9.81 -17.30
C GLN A 115 -4.54 -10.38 -18.16
N ASP A 116 -4.22 -10.90 -19.34
CA ASP A 116 -5.21 -11.47 -20.29
C ASP A 116 -6.04 -12.59 -19.67
N ILE A 117 -5.42 -13.50 -18.92
CA ILE A 117 -6.10 -14.65 -18.30
C ILE A 117 -7.27 -14.21 -17.40
N HIS A 118 -7.10 -13.12 -16.64
CA HIS A 118 -8.15 -12.61 -15.78
C HIS A 118 -9.22 -11.88 -16.56
N ARG A 119 -8.84 -11.08 -17.58
CA ARG A 119 -9.79 -10.41 -18.47
C ARG A 119 -10.68 -11.42 -19.19
N SER A 120 -10.10 -12.45 -19.82
CA SER A 120 -10.85 -13.48 -20.52
C SER A 120 -11.79 -14.25 -19.59
N ARG A 121 -11.39 -14.51 -18.33
CA ARG A 121 -12.27 -15.13 -17.33
C ARG A 121 -13.45 -14.23 -16.97
N ILE A 122 -13.24 -12.91 -16.83
CA ILE A 122 -14.31 -11.93 -16.60
C ILE A 122 -15.28 -11.92 -17.78
N GLU A 123 -14.77 -11.85 -19.01
CA GLU A 123 -15.58 -11.86 -20.23
C GLU A 123 -16.44 -13.11 -20.39
N GLN A 124 -15.88 -14.27 -20.04
CA GLN A 124 -16.57 -15.55 -20.21
C GLN A 124 -17.58 -15.83 -19.09
N SER A 125 -17.21 -15.56 -17.83
CA SER A 125 -17.97 -16.00 -16.65
C SER A 125 -18.74 -14.90 -15.92
N PHE A 126 -18.37 -13.63 -16.09
CA PHE A 126 -18.89 -12.50 -15.32
C PHE A 126 -19.45 -11.40 -16.24
N ARG A 127 -20.37 -11.78 -17.14
CA ARG A 127 -20.98 -10.90 -18.17
C ARG A 127 -21.78 -9.70 -17.63
N PHE A 128 -21.98 -9.62 -16.31
CA PHE A 128 -22.61 -8.49 -15.65
C PHE A 128 -21.62 -7.37 -15.28
N VAL A 129 -20.33 -7.55 -15.54
CA VAL A 129 -19.34 -6.48 -15.44
C VAL A 129 -19.53 -5.54 -16.63
N ASP A 130 -19.57 -4.23 -16.38
CA ASP A 130 -19.76 -3.22 -17.42
C ASP A 130 -18.42 -2.77 -18.01
N PHE A 131 -17.36 -2.68 -17.20
CA PHE A 131 -16.03 -2.30 -17.69
C PHE A 131 -14.86 -2.88 -16.88
N ILE A 132 -13.70 -2.93 -17.53
CA ILE A 132 -12.42 -3.32 -16.94
C ILE A 132 -11.44 -2.15 -17.05
N MET A 133 -10.80 -1.79 -15.93
CA MET A 133 -9.86 -0.67 -15.86
C MET A 133 -8.48 -1.11 -15.33
N ARG A 134 -7.42 -0.81 -16.07
CA ARG A 134 -6.04 -1.02 -15.60
C ARG A 134 -5.58 0.13 -14.70
N PRO A 135 -4.51 -0.04 -13.89
CA PRO A 135 -4.03 1.03 -13.02
C PRO A 135 -3.53 2.28 -13.77
N ASP A 136 -3.07 2.13 -15.01
CA ASP A 136 -2.64 3.25 -15.86
C ASP A 136 -3.81 4.07 -16.44
N GLN A 137 -5.06 3.67 -16.18
CA GLN A 137 -6.26 4.23 -16.82
C GLN A 137 -7.20 4.97 -15.85
N ILE A 138 -6.78 5.27 -14.61
CA ILE A 138 -7.63 5.93 -13.61
C ILE A 138 -8.20 7.27 -14.12
N SER A 139 -7.43 8.05 -14.87
CA SER A 139 -7.90 9.29 -15.51
C SER A 139 -9.02 9.09 -16.55
N SER A 140 -9.22 7.87 -17.04
CA SER A 140 -10.30 7.48 -17.95
C SER A 140 -11.50 6.86 -17.21
N LEU A 141 -11.55 6.90 -15.87
CA LEU A 141 -12.62 6.27 -15.10
C LEU A 141 -14.01 6.74 -15.57
N LEU A 142 -14.20 8.05 -15.76
CA LEU A 142 -15.51 8.59 -16.14
C LEU A 142 -15.94 8.14 -17.55
N SER A 143 -15.02 8.14 -18.52
CA SER A 143 -15.34 7.66 -19.87
C SER A 143 -15.64 6.16 -19.89
N LEU A 144 -14.95 5.35 -19.08
CA LEU A 144 -15.24 3.92 -18.95
C LEU A 144 -16.62 3.67 -18.33
N ILE A 145 -17.05 4.52 -17.39
CA ILE A 145 -18.40 4.47 -16.81
C ILE A 145 -19.44 4.84 -17.87
N GLU A 146 -19.21 5.90 -18.65
CA GLU A 146 -20.08 6.31 -19.75
C GLU A 146 -20.25 5.22 -20.80
N ASP A 147 -19.14 4.63 -21.26
CA ASP A 147 -19.17 3.51 -22.20
C ASP A 147 -19.90 2.30 -21.61
N GLY A 148 -19.71 2.03 -20.32
CA GLY A 148 -20.44 0.99 -19.59
C GLY A 148 -21.95 1.26 -19.50
N LEU A 149 -22.37 2.52 -19.42
CA LEU A 149 -23.79 2.91 -19.45
C LEU A 149 -24.43 2.70 -20.82
N ILE A 150 -23.70 3.04 -21.89
CA ILE A 150 -24.17 2.99 -23.28
C ILE A 150 -24.16 1.56 -23.81
N HIS A 151 -23.09 0.82 -23.55
CA HIS A 151 -22.88 -0.52 -24.10
C HIS A 151 -23.35 -1.61 -23.13
N LYS A 152 -23.80 -2.75 -23.68
CA LYS A 152 -24.19 -3.95 -22.89
C LYS A 152 -23.09 -5.01 -22.79
N SER A 153 -21.90 -4.70 -23.31
CA SER A 153 -20.74 -5.60 -23.30
C SER A 153 -19.62 -4.96 -22.51
N ILE A 154 -18.82 -5.78 -21.83
CA ILE A 154 -17.63 -5.35 -21.10
C ILE A 154 -16.77 -4.45 -21.99
N TYR A 155 -16.55 -3.21 -21.54
CA TYR A 155 -15.68 -2.26 -22.20
C TYR A 155 -14.30 -2.23 -21.54
N TYR A 156 -13.24 -2.21 -22.35
CA TYR A 156 -11.87 -1.93 -21.93
C TYR A 156 -11.07 -1.42 -23.12
N THR A 157 -10.09 -0.56 -22.88
CA THR A 157 -9.19 -0.06 -23.93
C THR A 157 -7.81 -0.71 -23.85
N GLU A 158 -7.25 -1.07 -25.02
CA GLU A 158 -5.88 -1.59 -25.15
C GLU A 158 -4.83 -0.48 -25.06
N ASP A 159 -5.22 0.78 -25.29
CA ASP A 159 -4.30 1.93 -25.24
C ASP A 159 -3.68 2.07 -23.86
N ARG A 160 -2.35 2.07 -23.82
CA ARG A 160 -1.58 2.31 -22.59
C ARG A 160 -1.38 3.82 -22.43
N SER A 161 -1.80 4.35 -21.29
CA SER A 161 -1.50 5.74 -20.96
C SER A 161 -0.03 5.87 -20.57
N THR A 162 0.67 6.81 -21.23
CA THR A 162 2.00 7.23 -20.80
C THR A 162 1.95 8.33 -19.75
N LYS A 163 0.78 8.95 -19.54
CA LYS A 163 0.60 10.13 -18.69
C LYS A 163 0.39 9.73 -17.22
N PHE A 164 1.02 10.49 -16.32
CA PHE A 164 0.75 10.42 -14.90
C PHE A 164 -0.64 10.96 -14.58
N HIS A 165 -1.24 10.42 -13.53
CA HIS A 165 -2.47 10.91 -12.92
C HIS A 165 -2.15 12.09 -12.00
N GLU A 166 -1.75 13.22 -12.58
CA GLU A 166 -1.44 14.44 -11.82
C GLU A 166 -2.67 15.32 -11.66
N ASN A 167 -2.80 15.97 -10.50
CA ASN A 167 -3.86 16.94 -10.20
C ASN A 167 -5.29 16.39 -10.36
N LEU A 168 -5.47 15.08 -10.18
CA LEU A 168 -6.81 14.49 -10.07
C LEU A 168 -7.37 14.73 -8.65
N PRO A 169 -8.69 14.88 -8.49
CA PRO A 169 -9.32 14.94 -7.18
C PRO A 169 -9.01 13.67 -6.36
N ILE A 170 -8.79 13.83 -5.05
CA ILE A 170 -8.47 12.73 -4.13
C ILE A 170 -9.42 12.81 -2.92
N SER A 171 -10.11 11.71 -2.64
CA SER A 171 -10.91 11.56 -1.40
C SER A 171 -10.17 10.64 -0.44
N ARG A 172 -9.46 11.25 0.52
CA ARG A 172 -8.58 10.55 1.45
C ARG A 172 -9.38 9.77 2.48
N GLN A 173 -9.09 8.48 2.61
CA GLN A 173 -9.80 7.59 3.53
C GLN A 173 -9.13 7.56 4.91
N ARG A 174 -7.84 7.85 4.98
CA ARG A 174 -7.05 7.90 6.22
C ARG A 174 -7.02 9.32 6.77
N LYS A 175 -7.59 9.51 7.97
CA LYS A 175 -7.66 10.83 8.63
C LYS A 175 -6.30 11.44 8.99
N TYR A 176 -5.32 10.60 9.36
CA TYR A 176 -4.07 11.08 9.97
C TYR A 176 -2.80 10.70 9.21
N ARG A 177 -2.93 10.01 8.07
CA ARG A 177 -1.82 9.61 7.20
C ARG A 177 -2.25 9.69 5.74
N ALA A 178 -1.69 10.62 4.99
CA ALA A 178 -1.92 10.69 3.55
C ALA A 178 -1.03 9.70 2.79
N LEU A 179 -1.63 8.99 1.83
CA LEU A 179 -0.91 8.18 0.87
C LEU A 179 -0.54 9.05 -0.33
N VAL A 180 0.75 9.16 -0.64
CA VAL A 180 1.25 10.00 -1.75
C VAL A 180 2.13 9.13 -2.64
N SER A 181 1.59 8.68 -3.77
CA SER A 181 2.39 7.95 -4.78
C SER A 181 3.39 8.90 -5.40
N ILE A 182 4.69 8.64 -5.34
CA ILE A 182 5.74 9.51 -5.92
C ILE A 182 6.28 8.95 -7.25
N MET A 183 6.05 7.67 -7.52
CA MET A 183 6.46 7.02 -8.76
C MET A 183 5.62 5.78 -9.05
N TYR A 184 5.68 5.32 -10.30
CA TYR A 184 5.00 4.11 -10.75
C TYR A 184 5.95 3.21 -11.55
N GLY A 185 5.67 1.91 -11.53
CA GLY A 185 6.44 0.91 -12.28
C GLY A 185 7.75 0.52 -11.59
N CYS A 186 8.42 -0.50 -12.13
CA CYS A 186 9.65 -1.07 -11.55
C CYS A 186 10.55 -1.60 -12.66
N ASN A 187 11.85 -1.25 -12.65
CA ASN A 187 12.84 -1.74 -13.62
C ASN A 187 13.73 -2.86 -13.06
N ASN A 188 13.42 -3.39 -11.88
CA ASN A 188 14.25 -4.40 -11.25
C ASN A 188 14.09 -5.79 -11.87
N TYR A 189 12.92 -6.07 -12.48
CA TYR A 189 12.61 -7.36 -13.13
C TYR A 189 13.05 -8.57 -12.28
N CYS A 190 12.77 -8.54 -10.98
CA CYS A 190 13.00 -9.69 -10.11
C CYS A 190 12.19 -10.88 -10.67
N SER A 191 12.80 -12.06 -10.76
CA SER A 191 12.25 -13.16 -11.56
C SER A 191 10.90 -13.70 -11.05
N TYR A 192 10.53 -13.41 -9.80
CA TYR A 192 9.22 -13.73 -9.20
C TYR A 192 8.18 -12.59 -9.28
N CYS A 193 8.58 -11.39 -9.70
CA CYS A 193 7.77 -10.19 -9.52
C CYS A 193 7.00 -9.82 -10.79
N ILE A 194 5.67 -9.79 -10.69
CA ILE A 194 4.77 -9.45 -11.81
C ILE A 194 4.61 -7.93 -12.03
N VAL A 195 5.15 -7.12 -11.12
CA VAL A 195 4.96 -5.65 -11.11
C VAL A 195 5.43 -4.96 -12.39
N PRO A 196 6.63 -5.25 -12.95
CA PRO A 196 7.09 -4.61 -14.19
C PRO A 196 6.14 -4.83 -15.38
N TYR A 197 5.45 -5.98 -15.40
CA TYR A 197 4.51 -6.33 -16.46
C TYR A 197 3.12 -5.71 -16.26
N THR A 198 2.73 -5.45 -15.01
CA THR A 198 1.39 -4.96 -14.65
C THR A 198 1.32 -3.45 -14.45
N ARG A 199 2.42 -2.81 -14.01
CA ARG A 199 2.54 -1.35 -13.79
C ARG A 199 3.52 -0.68 -14.77
N GLY A 200 4.28 -1.45 -15.55
CA GLY A 200 5.23 -0.93 -16.54
C GLY A 200 6.59 -0.54 -15.95
N ARG A 201 7.37 0.18 -16.76
CA ARG A 201 8.71 0.70 -16.40
C ARG A 201 8.62 1.81 -15.35
N GLU A 202 9.69 1.99 -14.57
CA GLU A 202 9.77 3.08 -13.60
C GLU A 202 9.58 4.42 -14.28
N ARG A 203 8.74 5.24 -13.66
CA ARG A 203 8.44 6.61 -14.04
C ARG A 203 8.22 7.41 -12.77
N SER A 204 9.03 8.44 -12.55
CA SER A 204 8.94 9.34 -11.39
C SER A 204 7.94 10.46 -11.64
N ARG A 205 7.03 10.71 -10.69
CA ARG A 205 6.21 11.92 -10.73
C ARG A 205 7.09 13.15 -10.56
N LYS A 206 6.64 14.26 -11.13
CA LYS A 206 7.41 15.52 -11.06
C LYS A 206 7.42 16.05 -9.64
N THR A 207 8.56 16.58 -9.26
CA THR A 207 8.81 17.24 -7.97
C THR A 207 7.73 18.26 -7.61
N LYS A 208 7.38 19.14 -8.55
CA LYS A 208 6.38 20.21 -8.32
C LYS A 208 5.03 19.62 -7.91
N ASP A 209 4.58 18.59 -8.60
CA ASP A 209 3.26 17.98 -8.38
C ASP A 209 3.24 17.24 -7.03
N ILE A 210 4.31 16.50 -6.69
CA ILE A 210 4.44 15.83 -5.38
C ILE A 210 4.41 16.86 -4.24
N LEU A 211 5.23 17.91 -4.31
CA LEU A 211 5.30 18.91 -3.24
C LEU A 211 3.99 19.70 -3.12
N GLN A 212 3.33 20.00 -4.24
CA GLN A 212 2.02 20.65 -4.22
C GLN A 212 0.95 19.79 -3.54
N GLU A 213 0.91 18.49 -3.83
CA GLU A 213 0.01 17.56 -3.14
C GLU A 213 0.30 17.49 -1.64
N ILE A 214 1.57 17.40 -1.24
CA ILE A 214 1.94 17.36 0.18
C ILE A 214 1.63 18.69 0.89
N MET A 215 1.78 19.84 0.22
CA MET A 215 1.36 21.13 0.77
C MET A 215 -0.16 21.19 0.98
N HIS A 216 -0.95 20.55 0.12
CA HIS A 216 -2.40 20.43 0.32
C HIS A 216 -2.72 19.55 1.53
N VAL A 217 -2.07 18.39 1.65
CA VAL A 217 -2.17 17.50 2.83
C VAL A 217 -1.83 18.24 4.12
N ALA A 218 -0.76 19.04 4.09
CA ALA A 218 -0.35 19.89 5.20
C ALA A 218 -1.42 20.94 5.57
N ALA A 219 -2.10 21.52 4.58
CA ALA A 219 -3.18 22.49 4.80
C ALA A 219 -4.46 21.85 5.36
N GLU A 220 -4.70 20.56 5.09
CA GLU A 220 -5.77 19.74 5.68
C GLU A 220 -5.47 19.36 7.15
N GLY A 221 -4.28 19.67 7.66
CA GLY A 221 -3.86 19.34 9.02
C GLY A 221 -3.44 17.89 9.23
N ILE A 222 -3.22 17.13 8.15
CA ILE A 222 -2.76 15.74 8.22
C ILE A 222 -1.25 15.73 8.55
N PRO A 223 -0.83 15.16 9.70
CA PRO A 223 0.54 15.32 10.18
C PRO A 223 1.53 14.30 9.60
N GLU A 224 1.06 13.28 8.88
CA GLU A 224 1.88 12.18 8.38
C GLU A 224 1.65 11.92 6.89
N VAL A 225 2.73 11.76 6.13
CA VAL A 225 2.70 11.32 4.73
C VAL A 225 3.41 9.98 4.59
N LEU A 226 2.84 9.09 3.79
CA LEU A 226 3.50 7.86 3.34
C LEU A 226 3.75 7.96 1.84
N LEU A 227 5.02 8.13 1.48
CA LEU A 227 5.48 8.16 0.11
C LEU A 227 5.47 6.73 -0.47
N LEU A 228 4.74 6.55 -1.56
CA LEU A 228 4.50 5.25 -2.19
C LEU A 228 5.16 5.15 -3.57
N GLY A 229 5.61 3.94 -3.89
CA GLY A 229 6.12 3.56 -5.18
C GLY A 229 6.25 2.04 -5.24
N GLN A 230 6.84 1.51 -6.31
CA GLN A 230 7.24 0.10 -6.35
C GLN A 230 8.73 -0.06 -5.96
N ASN A 231 9.51 1.01 -6.09
CA ASN A 231 10.91 1.10 -5.68
C ASN A 231 11.23 2.57 -5.38
N VAL A 232 10.77 3.10 -4.25
CA VAL A 232 10.84 4.54 -3.95
C VAL A 232 12.27 5.12 -4.01
N ASN A 233 13.29 4.31 -3.73
CA ASN A 233 14.69 4.76 -3.80
C ASN A 233 15.15 5.09 -5.22
N ALA A 234 14.44 4.60 -6.25
CA ALA A 234 14.72 4.90 -7.64
C ALA A 234 14.05 6.20 -8.14
N TRP A 235 13.28 6.90 -7.29
CA TRP A 235 12.69 8.18 -7.68
C TRP A 235 13.78 9.18 -8.10
N GLY A 236 13.57 9.79 -9.26
CA GLY A 236 14.48 10.74 -9.90
C GLY A 236 15.56 10.12 -10.78
N LYS A 237 15.72 8.79 -10.82
CA LYS A 237 16.69 8.12 -11.71
C LYS A 237 16.32 8.19 -13.20
N ASP A 238 15.10 8.57 -13.53
CA ASP A 238 14.62 8.82 -14.90
C ASP A 238 14.67 10.31 -15.29
N PHE A 239 15.10 11.20 -14.39
CA PHE A 239 15.32 12.61 -14.71
C PHE A 239 16.66 12.82 -15.42
N ALA A 240 16.74 13.89 -16.22
CA ALA A 240 17.99 14.29 -16.88
C ALA A 240 19.06 14.78 -15.88
N ASP A 241 18.63 15.41 -14.77
CA ASP A 241 19.52 15.93 -13.72
C ASP A 241 19.39 15.13 -12.41
N GLN A 242 19.83 13.87 -12.46
CA GLN A 242 19.74 12.92 -11.33
C GLN A 242 20.58 13.33 -10.12
N LYS A 243 21.61 14.18 -10.32
CA LYS A 243 22.51 14.61 -9.24
C LYS A 243 21.85 15.63 -8.32
N GLN A 244 20.88 16.40 -8.82
CA GLN A 244 20.18 17.41 -8.03
C GLN A 244 18.82 16.93 -7.50
N GLN A 245 18.12 16.07 -8.23
CA GLN A 245 16.78 15.60 -7.86
C GLN A 245 16.74 14.08 -7.75
N ASN A 246 16.98 13.59 -6.52
CA ASN A 246 16.89 12.19 -6.16
C ASN A 246 16.04 12.00 -4.89
N PHE A 247 15.80 10.75 -4.49
CA PHE A 247 14.89 10.45 -3.38
C PHE A 247 15.35 11.07 -2.03
N ALA A 248 16.65 11.09 -1.74
CA ALA A 248 17.17 11.73 -0.53
C ALA A 248 16.90 13.25 -0.51
N TRP A 249 17.05 13.89 -1.67
CA TRP A 249 16.69 15.30 -1.84
C TRP A 249 15.18 15.53 -1.67
N LEU A 250 14.33 14.66 -2.22
CA LEU A 250 12.88 14.76 -2.05
C LEU A 250 12.47 14.68 -0.58
N LEU A 251 13.01 13.71 0.17
CA LEU A 251 12.77 13.60 1.62
C LEU A 251 13.19 14.87 2.37
N SER A 252 14.32 15.46 1.99
CA SER A 252 14.79 16.73 2.54
C SER A 252 13.83 17.89 2.23
N LYS A 253 13.21 17.91 1.04
CA LYS A 253 12.21 18.94 0.69
C LYS A 253 10.89 18.76 1.39
N VAL A 254 10.44 17.51 1.56
CA VAL A 254 9.22 17.24 2.32
C VAL A 254 9.40 17.64 3.79
N SER A 255 10.59 17.45 4.37
CA SER A 255 10.86 17.83 5.77
C SER A 255 10.96 19.35 6.02
N GLU A 256 11.03 20.16 4.97
CA GLU A 256 10.91 21.63 5.07
C GLU A 256 9.46 22.05 5.40
N ILE A 257 8.46 21.21 5.12
CA ILE A 257 7.03 21.47 5.39
C ILE A 257 6.72 21.15 6.86
N LYS A 258 6.80 22.16 7.73
CA LYS A 258 6.80 21.98 9.19
C LYS A 258 5.55 21.33 9.80
N SER A 259 4.39 21.43 9.16
CA SER A 259 3.17 20.75 9.62
C SER A 259 3.20 19.24 9.36
N ILE A 260 4.04 18.76 8.44
CA ILE A 260 4.31 17.33 8.27
C ILE A 260 5.30 16.89 9.36
N ARG A 261 4.75 16.29 10.41
CA ARG A 261 5.47 15.76 11.57
C ARG A 261 6.21 14.46 11.26
N ARG A 262 5.67 13.62 10.36
CA ARG A 262 6.22 12.30 10.03
C ARG A 262 6.21 12.03 8.53
N ILE A 263 7.37 11.64 8.00
CA ILE A 263 7.60 11.26 6.62
C ILE A 263 7.92 9.78 6.60
N ARG A 264 7.02 9.00 6.01
CA ARG A 264 7.18 7.58 5.83
C ARG A 264 7.43 7.23 4.38
N PHE A 265 8.09 6.10 4.15
CA PHE A 265 8.19 5.51 2.83
C PHE A 265 8.31 4.00 2.94
N MET A 266 7.79 3.30 1.94
CA MET A 266 7.88 1.84 1.87
C MET A 266 8.35 1.44 0.48
N THR A 267 8.72 0.17 0.31
CA THR A 267 9.24 -0.41 -0.95
C THR A 267 10.66 0.04 -1.31
N SER A 268 11.59 -0.07 -0.35
CA SER A 268 13.00 0.12 -0.67
C SER A 268 13.57 -1.09 -1.42
N HIS A 269 14.55 -0.88 -2.27
CA HIS A 269 15.34 -1.95 -2.89
C HIS A 269 16.80 -1.81 -2.46
N PRO A 270 17.46 -2.84 -1.89
CA PRO A 270 18.82 -2.73 -1.37
C PRO A 270 19.83 -2.13 -2.36
N LYS A 271 19.79 -2.54 -3.64
CA LYS A 271 20.66 -1.98 -4.69
C LYS A 271 20.53 -0.47 -4.91
N ASP A 272 19.40 0.13 -4.55
CA ASP A 272 19.08 1.54 -4.81
C ASP A 272 19.17 2.40 -3.54
N LEU A 273 19.50 1.81 -2.38
CA LEU A 273 19.69 2.52 -1.13
C LEU A 273 21.10 3.15 -1.08
N SER A 274 21.22 4.40 -1.49
CA SER A 274 22.51 5.11 -1.55
C SER A 274 23.01 5.59 -0.18
N ASP A 275 24.32 5.80 -0.05
CA ASP A 275 24.92 6.37 1.17
C ASP A 275 24.30 7.75 1.52
N GLN A 276 24.02 8.59 0.51
CA GLN A 276 23.33 9.87 0.69
C GLN A 276 21.93 9.70 1.31
N LEU A 277 21.19 8.67 0.89
CA LEU A 277 19.88 8.37 1.45
C LEU A 277 19.99 7.87 2.89
N ILE A 278 20.96 7.01 3.18
CA ILE A 278 21.26 6.52 4.54
C ILE A 278 21.58 7.70 5.48
N GLU A 279 22.48 8.60 5.05
CA GLU A 279 22.82 9.82 5.80
C GLU A 279 21.58 10.70 6.03
N THR A 280 20.74 10.85 5.01
CA THR A 280 19.50 11.65 5.10
C THR A 280 18.53 11.05 6.13
N ILE A 281 18.34 9.73 6.13
CA ILE A 281 17.52 9.00 7.12
C ILE A 281 18.06 9.20 8.54
N GLY A 282 19.39 9.22 8.71
CA GLY A 282 20.05 9.45 9.99
C GLY A 282 19.92 10.87 10.53
N ARG A 283 19.95 11.87 9.64
CA ARG A 283 19.98 13.29 10.01
C ARG A 283 18.60 13.92 10.21
N ILE A 284 17.59 13.52 9.43
CA ILE A 284 16.28 14.20 9.42
C ILE A 284 15.32 13.50 10.38
N GLU A 285 14.99 14.18 11.47
CA GLU A 285 14.12 13.64 12.54
C GLU A 285 12.71 13.28 12.08
N GLN A 286 12.13 14.05 11.14
CA GLN A 286 10.78 13.78 10.63
C GLN A 286 10.70 12.51 9.78
N ILE A 287 11.81 12.02 9.23
CA ILE A 287 11.83 10.73 8.55
C ILE A 287 11.66 9.64 9.59
N GLU A 288 10.78 8.68 9.35
CA GLU A 288 10.55 7.59 10.29
C GLU A 288 11.86 6.84 10.63
N PRO A 289 12.10 6.49 11.90
CA PRO A 289 13.22 5.62 12.31
C PRO A 289 12.96 4.16 11.93
N HIS A 290 12.50 3.93 10.70
CA HIS A 290 12.15 2.63 10.16
C HIS A 290 12.56 2.55 8.69
N VAL A 291 13.15 1.42 8.30
CA VAL A 291 13.38 1.10 6.88
C VAL A 291 12.84 -0.29 6.60
N HIS A 292 11.91 -0.36 5.66
CA HIS A 292 11.52 -1.62 5.05
C HIS A 292 12.47 -1.97 3.90
N LEU A 293 13.31 -2.98 4.10
CA LEU A 293 14.41 -3.38 3.22
C LEU A 293 14.32 -4.88 2.85
N PRO A 294 13.53 -5.24 1.83
CA PRO A 294 13.31 -6.64 1.43
C PRO A 294 14.59 -7.38 1.06
N LEU A 295 14.92 -8.41 1.84
CA LEU A 295 16.03 -9.34 1.60
C LEU A 295 15.68 -10.38 0.54
N GLN A 296 14.46 -10.93 0.62
CA GLN A 296 13.91 -12.02 -0.16
C GLN A 296 14.54 -13.39 0.16
N SER A 297 15.87 -13.50 0.13
CA SER A 297 16.63 -14.70 0.55
C SER A 297 18.02 -14.30 1.04
N GLY A 298 18.59 -15.05 1.99
CA GLY A 298 19.97 -14.85 2.44
C GLY A 298 21.02 -15.56 1.57
N SER A 299 20.63 -16.43 0.63
CA SER A 299 21.58 -17.12 -0.25
C SER A 299 21.92 -16.31 -1.49
N ASN A 300 23.21 -16.12 -1.74
CA ASN A 300 23.70 -15.47 -2.97
C ASN A 300 23.26 -16.20 -4.24
N ARG A 301 23.16 -17.54 -4.19
CA ARG A 301 22.70 -18.36 -5.32
C ARG A 301 21.23 -18.07 -5.63
N ILE A 302 20.37 -18.03 -4.60
CA ILE A 302 18.95 -17.74 -4.76
C ILE A 302 18.71 -16.27 -5.10
N LEU A 303 19.42 -15.33 -4.48
CA LEU A 303 19.39 -13.91 -4.83
C LEU A 303 19.72 -13.69 -6.32
N THR A 304 20.77 -14.34 -6.83
CA THR A 304 21.12 -14.29 -8.26
C THR A 304 19.98 -14.82 -9.13
N LYS A 305 19.40 -15.98 -8.78
CA LYS A 305 18.27 -16.57 -9.51
C LYS A 305 16.99 -15.72 -9.42
N MET A 306 16.81 -14.99 -8.32
CA MET A 306 15.77 -13.99 -8.12
C MET A 306 16.01 -12.70 -8.94
N ASN A 307 17.14 -12.60 -9.64
CA ASN A 307 17.61 -11.39 -10.32
C ASN A 307 17.79 -10.20 -9.36
N ARG A 308 18.29 -10.46 -8.15
CA ARG A 308 18.65 -9.42 -7.17
C ARG A 308 20.07 -8.95 -7.49
N GLN A 309 20.23 -7.66 -7.73
CA GLN A 309 21.50 -7.05 -8.11
C GLN A 309 22.34 -6.66 -6.87
N TYR A 310 22.39 -7.56 -5.88
CA TYR A 310 23.20 -7.42 -4.68
C TYR A 310 23.49 -8.80 -4.07
N SER A 311 24.56 -8.89 -3.30
CA SER A 311 24.90 -10.07 -2.48
C SER A 311 24.45 -9.92 -1.03
N ARG A 312 24.45 -11.02 -0.29
CA ARG A 312 24.27 -11.09 1.17
C ARG A 312 25.21 -10.14 1.90
N GLU A 313 26.47 -10.10 1.51
CA GLU A 313 27.51 -9.28 2.15
C GLU A 313 27.19 -7.79 1.95
N GLN A 314 26.84 -7.39 0.73
CA GLN A 314 26.41 -6.02 0.43
C GLN A 314 25.14 -5.64 1.20
N TYR A 315 24.18 -6.57 1.33
CA TYR A 315 22.99 -6.34 2.13
C TYR A 315 23.34 -6.09 3.61
N LEU A 316 24.21 -6.91 4.20
CA LEU A 316 24.66 -6.74 5.58
C LEU A 316 25.44 -5.44 5.78
N GLU A 317 26.26 -5.02 4.81
CA GLU A 317 26.93 -3.72 4.83
C GLU A 317 25.93 -2.56 4.87
N ILE A 318 24.89 -2.60 4.03
CA ILE A 318 23.81 -1.60 4.02
C ILE A 318 23.12 -1.54 5.39
N VAL A 319 22.81 -2.69 5.98
CA VAL A 319 22.19 -2.77 7.32
C VAL A 319 23.09 -2.11 8.38
N ASN A 320 24.40 -2.36 8.34
CA ASN A 320 25.34 -1.76 9.28
C ASN A 320 25.40 -0.24 9.12
N LYS A 321 25.52 0.26 7.88
CA LYS A 321 25.51 1.69 7.58
C LYS A 321 24.22 2.37 8.08
N LEU A 322 23.07 1.73 7.90
CA LEU A 322 21.79 2.23 8.40
C LEU A 322 21.77 2.36 9.94
N ARG A 323 22.29 1.35 10.64
CA ARG A 323 22.37 1.34 12.11
C ARG A 323 23.37 2.36 12.67
N GLU A 324 24.48 2.56 11.97
CA GLU A 324 25.47 3.57 12.30
C GLU A 324 24.91 4.98 12.10
N ALA A 325 24.24 5.22 10.96
CA ALA A 325 23.64 6.51 10.65
C ALA A 325 22.47 6.85 11.58
N ARG A 326 21.71 5.85 12.05
CA ARG A 326 20.60 6.05 12.99
C ARG A 326 20.54 4.94 14.04
N PRO A 327 21.18 5.12 15.21
CA PRO A 327 21.06 4.18 16.30
C PRO A 327 19.60 3.96 16.72
N GLY A 328 19.20 2.70 16.90
CA GLY A 328 17.83 2.33 17.23
C GLY A 328 16.86 2.30 16.04
N LEU A 329 17.34 2.48 14.80
CA LEU A 329 16.54 2.30 13.59
C LEU A 329 15.92 0.90 13.54
N SER A 330 14.61 0.83 13.33
CA SER A 330 13.92 -0.42 13.06
C SER A 330 14.11 -0.84 11.61
N ILE A 331 14.36 -2.13 11.37
CA ILE A 331 14.46 -2.69 10.03
C ILE A 331 13.46 -3.81 9.88
N SER A 332 12.65 -3.72 8.82
CA SER A 332 11.75 -4.78 8.41
C SER A 332 12.11 -5.33 7.04
N THR A 333 11.66 -6.54 6.72
CA THR A 333 12.04 -7.20 5.47
C THR A 333 10.89 -8.05 4.89
N ASP A 334 11.10 -8.53 3.66
CA ASP A 334 10.30 -9.60 3.06
C ASP A 334 11.20 -10.81 2.85
N ILE A 335 10.70 -12.01 3.11
CA ILE A 335 11.41 -13.27 2.88
C ILE A 335 10.49 -14.26 2.16
N ILE A 336 11.02 -14.93 1.12
CA ILE A 336 10.32 -15.95 0.33
C ILE A 336 11.01 -17.29 0.55
N VAL A 337 10.27 -18.29 1.04
CA VAL A 337 10.71 -19.68 1.21
C VAL A 337 10.17 -20.54 0.07
N GLY A 338 10.91 -21.58 -0.31
CA GLY A 338 10.49 -22.51 -1.36
C GLY A 338 10.58 -21.92 -2.75
N PHE A 339 11.47 -20.93 -2.96
CA PHE A 339 11.75 -20.41 -4.29
C PHE A 339 12.26 -21.54 -5.21
N PRO A 340 11.97 -21.53 -6.53
CA PRO A 340 12.35 -22.63 -7.41
C PRO A 340 13.84 -22.97 -7.33
N GLY A 341 14.14 -24.21 -6.93
CA GLY A 341 15.49 -24.73 -6.78
C GLY A 341 16.19 -24.39 -5.46
N GLU A 342 15.49 -23.86 -4.46
CA GLU A 342 16.01 -23.62 -3.10
C GLU A 342 16.40 -24.93 -2.39
N GLU A 343 17.65 -25.04 -1.95
CA GLU A 343 18.15 -26.18 -1.19
C GLU A 343 18.25 -25.84 0.30
N LEU A 344 18.51 -26.85 1.14
CA LEU A 344 18.60 -26.65 2.59
C LEU A 344 19.70 -25.66 2.95
N ALA A 345 20.85 -25.71 2.27
CA ALA A 345 21.96 -24.77 2.49
C ALA A 345 21.55 -23.31 2.27
N ASP A 346 20.70 -23.02 1.26
CA ASP A 346 20.24 -21.66 0.99
C ASP A 346 19.26 -21.16 2.04
N PHE A 347 18.43 -22.06 2.56
CA PHE A 347 17.54 -21.76 3.66
C PHE A 347 18.33 -21.45 4.93
N ILE A 348 19.36 -22.24 5.24
CA ILE A 348 20.28 -22.00 6.37
C ILE A 348 20.97 -20.63 6.23
N ASP A 349 21.41 -20.26 5.02
CA ASP A 349 21.96 -18.93 4.76
C ASP A 349 20.96 -17.80 5.04
N THR A 350 19.67 -18.03 4.75
CA THR A 350 18.60 -17.10 5.06
C THR A 350 18.41 -16.92 6.56
N ILE A 351 18.42 -18.04 7.30
CA ILE A 351 18.34 -18.03 8.77
C ILE A 351 19.54 -17.31 9.39
N ASP A 352 20.77 -17.53 8.92
CA ASP A 352 21.94 -16.80 9.43
C ASP A 352 21.83 -15.28 9.23
N VAL A 353 21.38 -14.83 8.04
CA VAL A 353 21.19 -13.40 7.80
C VAL A 353 20.14 -12.83 8.75
N MET A 354 19.05 -13.55 9.01
CA MET A 354 18.05 -13.13 9.99
C MET A 354 18.64 -13.03 11.39
N ASP A 355 19.45 -13.98 11.83
CA ASP A 355 20.06 -13.94 13.16
C ASP A 355 21.09 -12.82 13.33
N ARG A 356 21.82 -12.49 12.25
CA ARG A 356 22.75 -11.36 12.23
C ARG A 356 22.03 -10.02 12.23
N VAL A 357 20.99 -9.90 11.40
CA VAL A 357 20.26 -8.65 11.27
C VAL A 357 19.29 -8.47 12.43
N ARG A 358 18.66 -9.51 12.96
CA ARG A 358 17.59 -9.43 13.98
C ARG A 358 16.51 -8.42 13.57
N PHE A 359 15.83 -8.69 12.45
CA PHE A 359 14.77 -7.82 11.93
C PHE A 359 13.67 -7.61 12.97
N ASP A 360 13.18 -6.38 13.12
CA ASP A 360 12.10 -6.06 14.06
C ASP A 360 10.74 -6.61 13.60
N SER A 361 10.59 -6.82 12.30
CA SER A 361 9.45 -7.50 11.69
C SER A 361 9.83 -8.02 10.31
N ALA A 362 9.16 -9.08 9.84
CA ALA A 362 9.27 -9.52 8.47
C ALA A 362 7.91 -9.95 7.93
N PHE A 363 7.68 -9.71 6.64
CA PHE A 363 6.64 -10.39 5.90
C PHE A 363 7.24 -11.67 5.31
N THR A 364 6.75 -12.81 5.76
CA THR A 364 7.21 -14.12 5.32
C THR A 364 6.20 -14.72 4.34
N PHE A 365 6.71 -15.29 3.25
CA PHE A 365 5.90 -15.85 2.18
C PHE A 365 6.41 -17.22 1.77
N ILE A 366 5.50 -18.14 1.47
CA ILE A 366 5.82 -19.27 0.62
C ILE A 366 5.76 -18.79 -0.83
N TYR A 367 6.75 -19.18 -1.65
CA TYR A 367 6.77 -18.85 -3.07
C TYR A 367 5.47 -19.29 -3.74
N SER A 368 4.87 -18.36 -4.49
CA SER A 368 3.66 -18.59 -5.28
C SER A 368 3.96 -18.19 -6.73
N PRO A 369 3.88 -19.13 -7.69
CA PRO A 369 4.20 -18.84 -9.08
C PRO A 369 3.22 -17.82 -9.65
N ARG A 370 3.74 -16.83 -10.38
CA ARG A 370 2.96 -15.80 -11.06
C ARG A 370 3.08 -15.98 -12.55
N ILE A 371 1.97 -16.32 -13.21
CA ILE A 371 1.96 -16.54 -14.66
C ILE A 371 2.55 -15.31 -15.37
N GLY A 372 3.52 -15.54 -16.24
CA GLY A 372 4.23 -14.50 -16.97
C GLY A 372 5.52 -13.99 -16.31
N THR A 373 5.90 -14.49 -15.13
CA THR A 373 7.22 -14.20 -14.53
C THR A 373 8.23 -15.31 -14.84
N PRO A 374 9.54 -15.02 -15.02
CA PRO A 374 10.54 -16.05 -15.31
C PRO A 374 10.56 -17.21 -14.29
N ALA A 375 10.43 -16.91 -13.00
CA ALA A 375 10.43 -17.93 -11.96
C ALA A 375 9.22 -18.86 -12.00
N SER A 376 8.12 -18.48 -12.67
CA SER A 376 6.96 -19.36 -12.82
C SER A 376 7.26 -20.54 -13.74
N GLU A 377 8.15 -20.36 -14.73
CA GLU A 377 8.56 -21.40 -15.69
C GLU A 377 9.53 -22.42 -15.06
N TRP A 378 10.26 -22.00 -14.02
CA TRP A 378 11.18 -22.88 -13.29
C TRP A 378 10.51 -23.64 -12.15
N TYR A 379 9.23 -23.37 -11.90
CA TYR A 379 8.54 -23.88 -10.74
C TYR A 379 8.43 -25.40 -10.82
N ASN A 380 9.31 -26.05 -10.07
CA ASN A 380 9.21 -27.46 -9.75
C ASN A 380 8.95 -27.55 -8.24
N PRO A 381 7.74 -27.93 -7.80
CA PRO A 381 7.41 -27.93 -6.39
C PRO A 381 8.35 -28.89 -5.66
N ILE A 382 9.10 -28.35 -4.70
CA ILE A 382 9.72 -29.14 -3.63
C ILE A 382 8.57 -29.72 -2.80
N ASP A 383 8.84 -30.82 -2.10
CA ASP A 383 7.89 -31.39 -1.16
C ASP A 383 7.28 -30.30 -0.26
N ARG A 384 5.95 -30.26 -0.25
CA ARG A 384 5.19 -29.25 0.49
C ARG A 384 5.49 -29.33 1.98
N GLU A 385 5.75 -30.52 2.50
CA GLU A 385 6.09 -30.74 3.91
C GLU A 385 7.42 -30.06 4.25
N VAL A 386 8.42 -30.16 3.38
CA VAL A 386 9.72 -29.49 3.55
C VAL A 386 9.58 -27.97 3.49
N ILE A 387 8.80 -27.44 2.54
CA ILE A 387 8.56 -25.98 2.45
C ILE A 387 7.83 -25.48 3.70
N GLN A 388 6.85 -26.25 4.19
CA GLN A 388 6.08 -25.90 5.37
C GLN A 388 6.94 -25.88 6.64
N GLU A 389 7.79 -26.90 6.83
CA GLU A 389 8.75 -26.95 7.95
C GLU A 389 9.69 -25.74 7.95
N ARG A 390 10.27 -25.41 6.78
CA ARG A 390 11.12 -24.22 6.63
C ARG A 390 10.37 -22.93 6.93
N PHE A 391 9.13 -22.81 6.45
CA PHE A 391 8.30 -21.63 6.67
C PHE A 391 7.96 -21.46 8.16
N GLU A 392 7.64 -22.55 8.86
CA GLU A 392 7.36 -22.55 10.30
C GLU A 392 8.59 -22.12 11.11
N HIS A 393 9.75 -22.71 10.83
CA HIS A 393 11.01 -22.34 11.48
C HIS A 393 11.35 -20.85 11.23
N LEU A 394 11.17 -20.37 10.00
CA LEU A 394 11.35 -18.95 9.66
C LEU A 394 10.44 -18.04 10.49
N VAL A 395 9.16 -18.41 10.62
CA VAL A 395 8.16 -17.63 11.38
C VAL A 395 8.46 -17.64 12.87
N GLU A 396 8.83 -18.78 13.44
CA GLU A 396 9.23 -18.90 14.84
C GLU A 396 10.42 -17.99 15.17
N LEU A 397 11.47 -18.04 14.35
CA LEU A 397 12.64 -17.20 14.53
C LEU A 397 12.30 -15.70 14.41
N GLN A 398 11.52 -15.32 13.40
CA GLN A 398 11.11 -13.92 13.25
C GLN A 398 10.23 -13.45 14.43
N ASN A 399 9.36 -14.32 14.96
CA ASN A 399 8.54 -13.98 16.12
C ASN A 399 9.41 -13.75 17.37
N GLU A 400 10.45 -14.56 17.58
CA GLU A 400 11.44 -14.33 18.64
C GLU A 400 12.13 -12.97 18.47
N HIS A 401 12.59 -12.65 17.26
CA HIS A 401 13.27 -11.37 16.98
C HIS A 401 12.34 -10.18 17.20
N SER A 402 11.09 -10.27 16.72
CA SER A 402 10.08 -9.21 16.86
C SER A 402 9.72 -8.97 18.33
N LEU A 403 9.52 -10.05 19.09
CA LEU A 403 9.26 -9.97 20.53
C LEU A 403 10.47 -9.36 21.26
N THR A 404 11.68 -9.81 20.96
CA THR A 404 12.92 -9.27 21.54
C THR A 404 13.07 -7.78 21.27
N ALA A 405 12.77 -7.34 20.05
CA ALA A 405 12.79 -5.93 19.70
C ALA A 405 11.74 -5.13 20.50
N ASN A 406 10.51 -5.63 20.63
CA ASN A 406 9.46 -4.97 21.40
C ASN A 406 9.77 -4.93 22.90
N MET A 407 10.35 -5.99 23.47
CA MET A 407 10.70 -6.05 24.89
C MET A 407 11.70 -4.97 25.31
N LYS A 408 12.58 -4.52 24.40
CA LYS A 408 13.51 -3.41 24.67
C LYS A 408 12.80 -2.09 24.98
N LEU A 409 11.55 -1.93 24.55
CA LEU A 409 10.77 -0.72 24.77
C LEU A 409 10.04 -0.70 26.12
N ILE A 410 9.94 -1.83 26.83
CA ILE A 410 9.35 -1.86 28.17
C ILE A 410 10.12 -0.89 29.08
N GLY A 411 9.38 -0.09 29.85
CA GLY A 411 9.92 0.94 30.73
C GLY A 411 10.34 2.23 30.03
N HIS A 412 10.20 2.33 28.70
CA HIS A 412 10.52 3.55 27.95
C HIS A 412 9.26 4.33 27.59
N ASN A 413 9.45 5.64 27.39
CA ASN A 413 8.41 6.55 26.92
C ASN A 413 8.53 6.68 25.40
N VAL A 414 7.42 6.47 24.68
CA VAL A 414 7.36 6.59 23.23
C VAL A 414 6.24 7.53 22.80
N GLU A 415 6.44 8.25 21.70
CA GLU A 415 5.40 9.10 21.12
C GLU A 415 4.52 8.29 20.15
N VAL A 416 3.21 8.28 20.39
CA VAL A 416 2.21 7.52 19.63
C VAL A 416 1.28 8.49 18.89
N LEU A 417 1.18 8.35 17.56
CA LEU A 417 0.10 9.00 16.80
C LEU A 417 -1.17 8.19 17.02
N CYS A 418 -2.12 8.76 17.76
CA CYS A 418 -3.37 8.08 18.12
C CYS A 418 -4.29 7.98 16.90
N GLU A 419 -4.74 6.77 16.60
CA GLU A 419 -5.67 6.46 15.48
C GLU A 419 -7.10 6.19 15.98
N GLY A 420 -7.33 6.33 17.29
CA GLY A 420 -8.63 6.13 17.94
C GLY A 420 -8.66 4.94 18.86
N ARG A 421 -9.84 4.35 19.03
CA ARG A 421 -10.03 3.20 19.94
C ARG A 421 -9.43 1.93 19.36
N SER A 422 -8.93 1.07 20.24
CA SER A 422 -8.52 -0.27 19.82
C SER A 422 -9.73 -1.07 19.30
N SER A 423 -9.52 -1.85 18.25
CA SER A 423 -10.58 -2.67 17.64
C SER A 423 -11.02 -3.82 18.54
N GLY A 424 -10.09 -4.36 19.35
CA GLY A 424 -10.35 -5.46 20.27
C GLY A 424 -10.89 -5.02 21.63
N ASP A 425 -10.63 -3.77 22.03
CA ASP A 425 -11.07 -3.22 23.31
C ASP A 425 -11.35 -1.72 23.18
N LYS A 426 -12.63 -1.34 23.26
CA LYS A 426 -13.06 0.05 23.10
C LYS A 426 -12.74 0.94 24.32
N THR A 427 -12.22 0.37 25.41
CA THR A 427 -11.83 1.10 26.63
C THR A 427 -10.39 1.62 26.56
N ILE A 428 -9.61 1.21 25.55
CA ILE A 428 -8.24 1.68 25.36
C ILE A 428 -8.06 2.33 23.99
N LEU A 429 -7.05 3.19 23.88
CA LEU A 429 -6.66 3.83 22.63
C LEU A 429 -5.63 2.97 21.89
N SER A 430 -5.52 3.20 20.58
CA SER A 430 -4.60 2.54 19.69
C SER A 430 -3.93 3.56 18.79
N GLY A 431 -2.66 3.35 18.48
CA GLY A 431 -1.93 4.20 17.56
C GLY A 431 -0.59 3.61 17.16
N ARG A 432 0.20 4.42 16.44
CA ARG A 432 1.49 4.01 15.89
C ARG A 432 2.64 4.88 16.40
N THR A 433 3.73 4.23 16.82
CA THR A 433 5.00 4.91 17.09
C THR A 433 5.63 5.49 15.82
N ALA A 434 6.70 6.27 15.98
CA ALA A 434 7.50 6.77 14.87
C ALA A 434 8.03 5.61 13.98
N ASP A 435 8.47 4.49 14.55
CA ASP A 435 8.91 3.29 13.82
C ASP A 435 7.76 2.30 13.46
N ASN A 436 6.52 2.80 13.46
CA ASN A 436 5.32 2.09 12.98
C ASN A 436 4.86 0.88 13.83
N ARG A 437 5.33 0.75 15.08
CA ARG A 437 4.83 -0.27 16.02
C ARG A 437 3.43 0.08 16.50
N LEU A 438 2.56 -0.93 16.59
CA LEU A 438 1.20 -0.79 17.11
C LEU A 438 1.24 -0.73 18.64
N VAL A 439 0.73 0.36 19.21
CA VAL A 439 0.61 0.54 20.65
C VAL A 439 -0.86 0.60 21.01
N ASN A 440 -1.29 -0.27 21.93
CA ASN A 440 -2.57 -0.11 22.61
C ASN A 440 -2.29 0.45 24.02
N PHE A 441 -2.96 1.52 24.42
CA PHE A 441 -2.64 2.18 25.68
C PHE A 441 -3.87 2.70 26.41
N ILE A 442 -3.78 2.69 27.74
CA ILE A 442 -4.81 3.21 28.62
C ILE A 442 -4.69 4.74 28.62
N PRO A 443 -5.73 5.49 28.24
CA PRO A 443 -5.71 6.95 28.33
C PRO A 443 -5.76 7.40 29.80
N GLN A 444 -5.09 8.49 30.11
CA GLN A 444 -5.19 9.16 31.42
C GLN A 444 -6.32 10.20 31.33
N ASP A 445 -7.35 10.07 32.18
CA ASP A 445 -8.45 11.03 32.22
C ASP A 445 -8.22 12.08 33.32
N LYS A 446 -8.01 13.34 32.94
CA LYS A 446 -7.89 14.49 33.87
C LYS A 446 -9.22 14.84 34.56
N ASN A 447 -10.36 14.39 34.04
CA ASN A 447 -11.70 14.71 34.52
C ASN A 447 -12.40 13.51 35.19
N ARG A 448 -11.65 12.47 35.58
CA ARG A 448 -12.17 11.30 36.30
C ARG A 448 -12.54 11.65 37.74
N THR A 449 -13.58 12.44 37.93
CA THR A 449 -14.17 12.72 39.26
C THR A 449 -15.15 11.64 39.71
N ASP A 450 -15.53 10.71 38.83
CA ASP A 450 -16.44 9.61 39.17
C ASP A 450 -15.92 8.26 38.64
N ALA A 451 -15.67 7.34 39.55
CA ALA A 451 -15.19 5.98 39.26
C ALA A 451 -16.27 5.07 38.62
N SER A 452 -17.45 5.61 38.30
CA SER A 452 -18.66 4.87 37.94
C SER A 452 -19.03 4.93 36.46
N SER A 453 -18.46 5.83 35.66
CA SER A 453 -18.71 5.90 34.21
C SER A 453 -17.58 5.25 33.40
N ASN A 454 -17.80 4.01 32.95
CA ASN A 454 -16.88 3.26 32.05
C ASN A 454 -16.86 3.78 30.59
N ILE A 455 -17.24 5.04 30.36
CA ILE A 455 -17.33 5.62 29.02
C ILE A 455 -16.35 6.78 28.95
N ILE A 456 -15.15 6.50 28.44
CA ILE A 456 -14.25 7.54 27.92
C ILE A 456 -15.06 8.27 26.84
N PRO A 457 -15.28 9.60 26.91
CA PRO A 457 -15.93 10.33 25.85
C PRO A 457 -15.27 9.96 24.53
N ALA A 458 -16.06 9.53 23.56
CA ALA A 458 -15.54 9.16 22.26
C ALA A 458 -14.72 10.34 21.69
N THR A 459 -13.66 10.04 20.93
CA THR A 459 -13.00 10.91 19.94
C THR A 459 -11.90 11.92 20.31
N ASP A 460 -11.70 12.36 21.56
CA ASP A 460 -10.95 13.63 21.74
C ASP A 460 -9.44 13.64 21.45
N ARG A 461 -8.78 12.49 21.26
CA ARG A 461 -7.32 12.45 21.06
C ARG A 461 -6.88 11.86 19.71
N GLU A 462 -7.83 11.55 18.82
CA GLU A 462 -7.48 11.03 17.48
C GLU A 462 -6.66 12.08 16.70
N GLY A 463 -5.55 11.66 16.09
CA GLY A 463 -4.64 12.55 15.37
C GLY A 463 -3.60 13.25 16.23
N GLU A 464 -3.69 13.12 17.55
CA GLU A 464 -2.68 13.67 18.46
C GLU A 464 -1.46 12.75 18.61
N PHE A 465 -0.33 13.39 18.93
CA PHE A 465 0.90 12.71 19.33
C PHE A 465 0.95 12.62 20.86
N ILE A 466 0.75 11.41 21.37
CA ILE A 466 0.58 11.15 22.80
C ILE A 466 1.84 10.45 23.34
N PRO A 467 2.48 10.98 24.40
CA PRO A 467 3.55 10.26 25.08
C PRO A 467 2.94 9.09 25.86
N VAL A 468 3.47 7.89 25.65
CA VAL A 468 2.98 6.64 26.25
C VAL A 468 4.17 5.93 26.91
N HIS A 469 4.01 5.56 28.18
CA HIS A 469 4.94 4.71 28.89
C HIS A 469 4.62 3.25 28.58
N ILE A 470 5.58 2.51 28.04
CA ILE A 470 5.37 1.12 27.63
C ILE A 470 5.52 0.19 28.83
N THR A 471 4.44 -0.51 29.17
CA THR A 471 4.36 -1.39 30.35
C THR A 471 4.52 -2.86 29.99
N ALA A 472 4.18 -3.25 28.77
CA ALA A 472 4.36 -4.62 28.30
C ALA A 472 4.56 -4.70 26.78
N ALA A 473 5.13 -5.82 26.34
CA ALA A 473 5.38 -6.12 24.93
C ALA A 473 4.79 -7.49 24.57
N LYS A 474 4.16 -7.56 23.41
CA LYS A 474 3.82 -8.81 22.71
C LYS A 474 4.55 -8.83 21.37
N THR A 475 4.51 -9.95 20.64
CA THR A 475 5.20 -10.09 19.35
C THR A 475 4.81 -9.01 18.34
N PHE A 476 3.52 -8.64 18.28
CA PHE A 476 2.99 -7.73 17.24
C PHE A 476 2.42 -6.41 17.79
N THR A 477 2.44 -6.20 19.10
CA THR A 477 1.87 -5.01 19.72
C THR A 477 2.55 -4.69 21.04
N LEU A 478 2.64 -3.41 21.36
CA LEU A 478 3.04 -2.88 22.64
C LEU A 478 1.81 -2.49 23.45
N LEU A 479 1.92 -2.59 24.76
CA LEU A 479 0.94 -2.11 25.71
C LEU A 479 1.56 -1.00 26.57
N GLY A 480 0.77 0.01 26.91
CA GLY A 480 1.26 1.11 27.71
C GLY A 480 0.17 1.94 28.36
N GLU A 481 0.59 3.01 28.99
CA GLU A 481 -0.25 4.00 29.66
C GLU A 481 0.15 5.38 29.17
N GLU A 482 -0.82 6.23 28.87
CA GLU A 482 -0.55 7.63 28.55
C GLU A 482 0.21 8.31 29.71
N ILE A 483 1.14 9.19 29.36
CA ILE A 483 1.90 10.01 30.31
C ILE A 483 1.28 11.41 30.30
N CYS A 484 0.92 11.94 31.47
CA CYS A 484 0.58 13.36 31.56
C CYS A 484 1.84 14.22 31.42
N PRO A 485 1.83 15.25 30.55
CA PRO A 485 2.91 16.23 30.46
C PRO A 485 3.05 17.05 31.74
#